data_AF-A0A959FWQ7-F1
#
_entry.id   AF-A0A959FWQ7-F1
#
_cell.length_a   1.000
_cell.length_b   1.000
_cell.length_c   1.000
_cell.angle_alpha   90.00
_cell.angle_beta   90.00
_cell.angle_gamma   90.00
#
_symmetry.space_group_name_H-M   'P 1'
#
loop_
_entity.id
_entity.type
_entity.pdbx_description
1 polymer ?
#
loop_
_entity_poly.entity_id
_entity_poly.type
_entity_poly.pdbx_seq_one_letter_code
_entity_poly.pdbx_strand_id
1 'polypeptide(L)'
;MVLYKLLACISPDESDALLDFLASPYFNKNDRLHRLAELLLVHAPDFKRVNRSDLFRHLFPGEALDRQRLNEHYSQLAALVRTFLWQQQLQAQPELSHNARFAAFQDRRLLRDFRKLAKTEA
;
A
#
# COMPACT_ATOMS: atom_id res chain seq x y z
N MET A 1 -0.13 -16.19 -8.18
CA MET A 1 0.49 -14.85 -8.31
C MET A 1 0.44 -14.15 -6.94
N VAL A 2 1.54 -13.60 -6.44
CA VAL A 2 1.65 -13.12 -5.03
C VAL A 2 0.68 -11.97 -4.71
N LEU A 3 0.45 -11.05 -5.66
CA LEU A 3 -0.43 -9.90 -5.45
C LEU A 3 -1.86 -10.28 -5.02
N TYR A 4 -2.49 -11.26 -5.69
CA TYR A 4 -3.87 -11.65 -5.33
C TYR A 4 -3.94 -12.24 -3.93
N LYS A 5 -2.90 -12.96 -3.49
CA LYS A 5 -2.84 -13.46 -2.11
C LYS A 5 -2.75 -12.31 -1.11
N LEU A 6 -1.97 -11.27 -1.42
CA LEU A 6 -1.86 -10.09 -0.56
C LEU A 6 -3.18 -9.32 -0.49
N LEU A 7 -3.81 -9.05 -1.64
CA LEU A 7 -5.09 -8.35 -1.71
C LEU A 7 -6.24 -9.16 -1.08
N ALA A 8 -6.20 -10.50 -1.15
CA ALA A 8 -7.18 -11.36 -0.48
C ALA A 8 -7.14 -11.27 1.05
N CYS A 9 -5.99 -10.87 1.62
CA CYS A 9 -5.83 -10.72 3.07
C CYS A 9 -6.30 -9.36 3.60
N ILE A 10 -6.61 -8.42 2.70
CA ILE A 10 -7.06 -7.08 3.08
C ILE A 10 -8.55 -7.14 3.38
N SER A 11 -8.92 -6.68 4.57
CA SER A 11 -10.33 -6.56 4.96
C SER A 11 -11.04 -5.45 4.16
N PRO A 12 -12.39 -5.45 4.10
CA PRO A 12 -13.13 -4.36 3.48
C PRO A 12 -12.75 -3.00 4.04
N ASP A 13 -12.58 -2.88 5.36
CA ASP A 13 -12.22 -1.62 6.04
C ASP A 13 -10.80 -1.16 5.67
N GLU A 14 -9.85 -2.08 5.50
CA GLU A 14 -8.49 -1.77 5.05
C GLU A 14 -8.40 -1.45 3.55
N SER A 15 -9.41 -1.79 2.76
CA SER A 15 -9.39 -1.57 1.31
C SER A 15 -9.41 -0.09 0.98
N ASP A 16 -10.26 0.69 1.65
CA ASP A 16 -10.30 2.15 1.49
C ASP A 16 -8.97 2.79 1.92
N ALA A 17 -8.42 2.35 3.06
CA ALA A 17 -7.13 2.82 3.54
C ALA A 17 -5.96 2.47 2.58
N LEU A 18 -6.01 1.31 1.93
CA LEU A 18 -5.04 0.96 0.88
C LEU A 18 -5.18 1.88 -0.32
N LEU A 19 -6.40 2.18 -0.76
CA LEU A 19 -6.63 3.08 -1.89
C LEU A 19 -6.12 4.49 -1.59
N ASP A 20 -6.37 5.02 -0.39
CA ASP A 20 -5.82 6.30 0.08
C ASP A 20 -4.29 6.28 0.11
N PHE A 21 -3.69 5.20 0.62
CA PHE A 21 -2.24 5.01 0.61
C PHE A 21 -1.66 5.04 -0.82
N LEU A 22 -2.32 4.37 -1.77
CA LEU A 22 -1.91 4.33 -3.17
C LEU A 22 -2.16 5.64 -3.92
N ALA A 23 -3.11 6.46 -3.48
CA ALA A 23 -3.35 7.80 -4.02
C ALA A 23 -2.32 8.82 -3.49
N SER A 24 -1.62 8.52 -2.40
CA SER A 24 -0.65 9.43 -1.80
C SER A 24 0.58 9.63 -2.69
N PRO A 25 0.90 10.88 -3.09
CA PRO A 25 2.06 11.18 -3.94
C PRO A 25 3.40 10.90 -3.25
N TYR A 26 3.38 10.72 -1.92
CA TYR A 26 4.56 10.34 -1.14
C TYR A 26 4.93 8.87 -1.36
N PHE A 27 3.95 7.97 -1.39
CA PHE A 27 4.17 6.53 -1.51
C PHE A 27 4.10 6.04 -2.96
N ASN A 28 3.27 6.67 -3.79
CA ASN A 28 3.06 6.28 -5.17
C ASN A 28 2.95 7.50 -6.09
N LYS A 29 3.76 7.53 -7.15
CA LYS A 29 3.68 8.55 -8.21
C LYS A 29 3.03 8.01 -9.49
N ASN A 30 2.73 6.72 -9.55
CA ASN A 30 2.15 6.07 -10.70
C ASN A 30 0.65 5.82 -10.47
N ASP A 31 -0.19 6.73 -10.97
CA ASP A 31 -1.64 6.66 -10.84
C ASP A 31 -2.24 5.36 -11.41
N ARG A 32 -1.56 4.72 -12.38
CA ARG A 32 -1.99 3.42 -12.91
C ARG A 32 -1.96 2.30 -11.87
N LEU A 33 -1.10 2.39 -10.86
CA LEU A 33 -1.06 1.39 -9.79
C LEU A 33 -2.26 1.54 -8.84
N HIS A 34 -2.66 2.77 -8.55
CA HIS A 34 -3.89 3.06 -7.81
C HIS A 34 -5.10 2.51 -8.58
N ARG A 35 -5.21 2.85 -9.86
CA ARG A 35 -6.31 2.37 -10.71
C ARG A 35 -6.34 0.85 -10.90
N LEU A 36 -5.17 0.22 -10.97
CA LEU A 36 -5.08 -1.24 -11.01
C LEU A 36 -5.59 -1.86 -9.70
N ALA A 37 -5.31 -1.26 -8.55
CA ALA A 37 -5.81 -1.74 -7.27
C ALA A 37 -7.34 -1.61 -7.19
N GLU A 38 -7.91 -0.48 -7.59
CA GLU A 38 -9.37 -0.28 -7.66
C GLU A 38 -10.04 -1.38 -8.48
N LEU A 39 -9.55 -1.63 -9.69
CA LEU A 39 -10.10 -2.66 -10.58
C LEU A 39 -9.98 -4.07 -10.00
N LEU A 40 -8.90 -4.36 -9.25
CA LEU A 40 -8.69 -5.68 -8.67
C LEU A 40 -9.51 -5.92 -7.40
N LEU A 41 -9.67 -4.91 -6.54
CA LEU A 41 -10.36 -5.03 -5.26
C LEU A 41 -11.86 -5.33 -5.42
N VAL A 42 -12.48 -4.90 -6.52
CA VAL A 42 -13.86 -5.28 -6.89
C VAL A 42 -14.04 -6.81 -7.04
N HIS A 43 -12.95 -7.53 -7.31
CA HIS A 43 -12.94 -8.98 -7.46
C HIS A 43 -12.36 -9.71 -6.24
N ALA A 44 -11.99 -9.00 -5.17
CA ALA A 44 -11.52 -9.63 -3.96
C ALA A 44 -12.67 -10.36 -3.24
N PRO A 45 -12.40 -11.46 -2.51
CA PRO A 45 -11.09 -12.09 -2.33
C PRO A 45 -10.77 -13.20 -3.36
N ASP A 46 -11.70 -13.56 -4.24
CA ASP A 46 -11.57 -14.77 -5.07
C ASP A 46 -10.87 -14.57 -6.42
N PHE A 47 -10.89 -13.34 -6.94
CA PHE A 47 -10.29 -12.91 -8.20
C PHE A 47 -10.65 -13.78 -9.43
N LYS A 48 -11.73 -14.58 -9.37
CA LYS A 48 -12.05 -15.58 -10.41
C LYS A 48 -12.43 -14.95 -11.74
N ARG A 49 -12.98 -13.74 -11.71
CA ARG A 49 -13.48 -13.00 -12.87
C ARG A 49 -12.49 -11.98 -13.43
N VAL A 50 -11.26 -11.97 -12.93
CA VAL A 50 -10.25 -11.01 -13.40
C VAL A 50 -9.77 -11.36 -14.81
N ASN A 51 -10.10 -10.51 -15.78
CA ASN A 51 -9.59 -10.61 -17.14
C ASN A 51 -8.40 -9.67 -17.35
N ARG A 52 -7.21 -10.26 -17.60
CA ARG A 52 -5.97 -9.49 -17.81
C ARG A 52 -6.01 -8.60 -19.04
N SER A 53 -6.70 -9.02 -20.09
CA SER A 53 -6.85 -8.22 -21.32
C SER A 53 -7.68 -6.97 -21.06
N ASP A 54 -8.76 -7.09 -20.27
CA ASP A 54 -9.62 -5.97 -19.93
C ASP A 54 -8.92 -5.02 -18.96
N LEU A 55 -8.24 -5.56 -17.94
CA LEU A 55 -7.39 -4.75 -17.04
C LEU A 55 -6.35 -3.94 -17.82
N PHE A 56 -5.65 -4.57 -18.76
CA PHE A 56 -4.67 -3.87 -19.57
C PHE A 56 -5.30 -2.75 -20.41
N ARG A 57 -6.44 -3.03 -21.05
CA ARG A 57 -7.16 -2.04 -21.86
C ARG A 57 -7.61 -0.83 -21.02
N HIS A 58 -8.01 -1.06 -19.76
CA HIS A 58 -8.35 0.02 -18.83
C HIS A 58 -7.14 0.86 -18.41
N LEU A 59 -5.96 0.24 -18.25
CA LEU A 59 -4.74 0.95 -17.85
C LEU A 59 -4.01 1.64 -19.01
N PHE A 60 -4.13 1.08 -20.22
CA PHE A 60 -3.42 1.49 -21.44
C PHE A 60 -4.40 1.52 -22.63
N PRO A 61 -5.33 2.50 -22.65
CA PRO A 61 -6.33 2.57 -23.70
C PRO A 61 -5.68 2.80 -25.07
N GLY A 62 -6.10 2.02 -26.07
CA GLY A 62 -5.59 2.09 -27.44
C GLY A 62 -4.31 1.28 -27.69
N GLU A 63 -3.73 0.65 -26.67
CA GLU A 63 -2.54 -0.20 -26.82
C GLU A 63 -2.91 -1.69 -26.95
N ALA A 64 -2.11 -2.45 -27.70
CA ALA A 64 -2.23 -3.90 -27.75
C ALA A 64 -1.77 -4.52 -26.41
N LEU A 65 -2.36 -5.65 -26.03
CA LEU A 65 -2.05 -6.31 -24.75
C LEU A 65 -0.55 -6.62 -24.63
N ASP A 66 0.12 -5.91 -23.72
CA ASP A 66 1.47 -6.21 -23.29
C ASP A 66 1.44 -6.90 -21.92
N ARG A 67 1.64 -8.22 -21.94
CA ARG A 67 1.64 -9.03 -20.72
C ARG A 67 2.83 -8.73 -19.81
N GLN A 68 3.98 -8.36 -20.38
CA GLN A 68 5.18 -8.04 -19.61
C GLN A 68 4.94 -6.75 -18.84
N ARG A 69 4.50 -5.69 -19.52
CA ARG A 69 4.17 -4.41 -18.90
C ARG A 69 3.10 -4.56 -17.81
N LEU A 70 2.08 -5.41 -18.02
CA LEU A 70 1.09 -5.71 -16.98
C LEU A 70 1.73 -6.40 -15.76
N ASN A 71 2.63 -7.38 -15.98
CA ASN A 71 3.34 -8.07 -14.91
C ASN A 71 4.25 -7.14 -14.10
N GLU A 72 4.85 -6.14 -14.74
CA GLU A 72 5.63 -5.11 -14.06
C GLU A 72 4.75 -4.29 -13.12
N HIS A 73 3.58 -3.83 -13.58
CA HIS A 73 2.61 -3.10 -12.75
C HIS A 73 2.11 -3.94 -11.58
N TYR A 74 1.86 -5.22 -11.82
CA TYR A 74 1.49 -6.17 -10.77
C TYR A 74 2.58 -6.32 -9.71
N SER A 75 3.85 -6.35 -10.12
CA SER A 75 4.99 -6.49 -9.21
C SER A 75 5.19 -5.20 -8.39
N GLN A 76 5.05 -4.04 -9.02
CA GLN A 76 5.09 -2.73 -8.37
C GLN A 76 3.96 -2.58 -7.35
N LEU A 77 2.73 -2.91 -7.75
CA LEU A 77 1.58 -2.87 -6.84
C LEU A 77 1.76 -3.84 -5.67
N ALA A 78 2.26 -5.05 -5.90
CA ALA A 78 2.53 -5.99 -4.82
C ALA A 78 3.57 -5.46 -3.82
N ALA A 79 4.55 -4.68 -4.27
CA ALA A 79 5.52 -4.04 -3.37
C ALA A 79 4.84 -2.98 -2.50
N LEU A 80 4.00 -2.12 -3.08
CA LEU A 80 3.24 -1.11 -2.35
C LEU A 80 2.29 -1.73 -1.32
N VAL A 81 1.57 -2.79 -1.70
CA VAL A 81 0.67 -3.50 -0.77
C VAL A 81 1.45 -4.10 0.41
N ARG A 82 2.65 -4.66 0.19
CA ARG A 82 3.49 -5.12 1.30
C ARG A 82 3.90 -3.98 2.23
N THR A 83 4.28 -2.83 1.67
CA THR A 83 4.63 -1.65 2.47
C THR A 83 3.45 -1.17 3.29
N PHE A 84 2.26 -1.11 2.70
CA PHE A 84 1.02 -0.77 3.39
C PHE A 84 0.77 -1.72 4.58
N LEU A 85 0.78 -3.04 4.35
CA LEU A 85 0.57 -4.03 5.41
C LEU A 85 1.60 -3.91 6.53
N TRP A 86 2.86 -3.63 6.20
CA TRP A 86 3.89 -3.39 7.21
C TRP A 86 3.59 -2.13 8.04
N GLN A 87 3.16 -1.04 7.41
CA GLN A 87 2.80 0.18 8.12
C GLN A 87 1.62 -0.04 9.08
N GLN A 88 0.58 -0.74 8.63
CA GLN A 88 -0.55 -1.12 9.48
C GLN A 88 -0.08 -1.93 10.69
N GLN A 89 0.77 -2.94 10.47
CA GLN A 89 1.29 -3.79 11.54
C GLN A 89 2.18 -3.03 12.54
N LEU A 90 2.94 -2.03 12.08
CA LEU A 90 3.77 -1.19 12.94
C LEU A 90 2.91 -0.24 13.79
N GLN A 91 1.86 0.34 13.20
CA GLN A 91 0.90 1.20 13.89
C GLN A 91 0.12 0.43 14.97
N ALA A 92 -0.22 -0.83 14.70
CA ALA A 92 -0.89 -1.72 15.65
C ALA A 92 0.01 -2.16 16.82
N GLN A 93 1.31 -1.85 16.81
CA GLN A 93 2.27 -2.20 17.87
C GLN A 93 2.89 -0.95 18.51
N PRO A 94 2.26 -0.41 19.57
CA PRO A 94 2.66 0.86 20.19
C PRO A 94 4.13 0.88 20.64
N GLU A 95 4.61 -0.22 21.22
CA GLU A 95 5.96 -0.36 21.77
C GLU A 95 7.05 -0.25 20.68
N LEU A 96 6.87 -0.97 19.57
CA LEU A 96 7.80 -0.89 18.43
C LEU A 96 7.79 0.50 17.81
N SER A 97 6.59 1.10 17.70
CA SER A 97 6.41 2.46 17.23
C SER A 97 7.07 3.49 18.17
N HIS A 98 7.05 3.28 19.48
CA HIS A 98 7.69 4.17 20.46
C HIS A 98 9.21 4.18 20.27
N ASN A 99 9.83 3.00 20.21
CA ASN A 99 11.28 2.87 20.04
C ASN A 99 11.78 3.47 18.73
N ALA A 100 11.05 3.23 17.63
CA ALA A 100 11.36 3.82 16.33
C ALA A 100 11.26 5.36 16.36
N ARG A 101 10.22 5.91 17.02
CA ARG A 101 10.06 7.36 17.20
C ARG A 101 11.19 7.94 18.06
N PHE A 102 11.56 7.29 19.17
CA PHE A 102 12.66 7.73 20.02
C PHE A 102 13.98 7.83 19.25
N ALA A 103 14.36 6.76 18.53
CA ALA A 103 15.57 6.74 17.71
C ALA A 103 15.55 7.85 16.64
N ALA A 104 14.42 8.03 15.95
CA ALA A 104 14.26 9.08 14.94
C ALA A 104 14.44 10.50 15.49
N PHE A 105 14.03 10.77 16.74
CA PHE A 105 14.25 12.05 17.40
C PHE A 105 15.68 12.19 17.94
N GLN A 106 16.28 11.09 18.41
CA GLN A 106 17.66 11.05 18.86
C GLN A 106 18.62 11.45 17.75
N ASP A 107 18.50 10.82 16.57
CA ASP A 107 19.38 11.06 15.41
C ASP A 107 19.33 12.51 14.93
N ARG A 108 18.17 13.16 15.10
CA ARG A 108 17.94 14.56 14.72
C ARG A 108 18.23 15.55 15.85
N ARG A 109 18.73 15.08 17.00
CA ARG A 109 19.00 15.87 18.22
C ARG A 109 17.78 16.58 18.80
N LEU A 110 16.58 16.00 18.63
CA LEU A 110 15.29 16.54 19.07
C LEU A 110 14.75 15.89 20.36
N LEU A 111 15.61 15.27 21.18
CA LEU A 111 15.19 14.53 22.38
C LEU A 111 14.41 15.39 23.40
N ARG A 112 14.63 16.70 23.44
CA ARG A 112 13.86 17.62 24.30
C ARG A 112 12.39 17.65 23.93
N ASP A 113 12.07 17.58 22.64
CA ASP A 113 10.70 17.61 22.13
C ASP A 113 10.01 16.25 22.27
N PHE A 114 10.77 15.15 22.11
CA PHE A 114 10.26 13.80 22.38
C PHE A 114 9.75 13.65 23.82
N ARG A 115 10.50 14.17 24.81
CA ARG A 115 10.12 14.13 26.22
C ARG A 115 8.85 14.92 26.54
N LYS A 116 8.53 15.96 25.76
CA LYS A 116 7.28 16.71 25.92
C LYS A 116 6.10 15.91 25.38
N LEU A 117 6.25 15.29 24.20
CA LEU A 117 5.24 14.43 23.59
C LEU A 117 4.89 13.23 24.48
N ALA A 118 5.90 12.54 25.03
CA ALA A 118 5.69 11.38 25.92
C ALA A 118 4.95 11.71 27.23
N LYS A 119 4.94 12.99 27.66
CA LYS A 119 4.17 13.43 28.84
C LYS A 119 2.72 13.77 28.55
N THR A 120 2.36 13.97 27.28
CA THR A 120 0.99 14.31 26.86
C THR A 120 0.20 13.06 26.46
N GLU A 121 0.89 11.97 26.11
CA GLU A 121 0.32 10.67 25.75
C GLU A 121 0.09 9.74 26.97
N ALA A 122 0.46 10.17 28.18
CA ALA A 122 0.31 9.44 29.44
C ALA A 122 -0.79 10.05 30.32
#